data_AF-A0A9P6DNF6-F1
#
_entry.id   AF-A0A9P6DNF6-F1
#
_cell.length_a   1.000
_cell.length_b   1.000
_cell.length_c   1.000
_cell.angle_alpha   90.00
_cell.angle_beta   90.00
_cell.angle_gamma   90.00
#
_symmetry.space_group_name_H-M   'P 1'
#
loop_
_entity.id
_entity.type
_entity.pdbx_description
1 polymer ?
#
loop_
_entity_poly.entity_id
_entity_poly.type
_entity_poly.pdbx_seq_one_letter_code
_entity_poly.pdbx_strand_id
1 'polypeptide(L)'
;MALAPIHLEPDKLSHHARQKHAQAHWWGNDVLPSLICPFMSFQREWNAGAQVDSTTDHCLCPEHHHLLKLVCVHMEYLEDNELVICSCRPAGIQLVHWGFFPCSPLAPTLAVSLDMLEFVSDLFVNMAPNEQAWAAALTKYLKARGHEFATGDSLH
;
A
#
# COMPACT_ATOMS: atom_id res chain seq x y z
N MET A 1 13.73 7.29 -21.45
CA MET A 1 12.88 6.41 -22.27
C MET A 1 11.67 6.02 -21.45
N ALA A 2 10.51 6.62 -21.75
CA ALA A 2 9.25 6.20 -21.15
C ALA A 2 8.90 4.82 -21.70
N LEU A 3 8.71 3.85 -20.81
CA LEU A 3 8.17 2.53 -21.18
C LEU A 3 6.81 2.77 -21.84
N ALA A 4 6.67 2.32 -23.09
CA ALA A 4 5.39 2.36 -23.77
C ALA A 4 4.38 1.55 -22.95
N PRO A 5 3.15 2.05 -22.73
CA PRO A 5 2.13 1.31 -22.03
C PRO A 5 1.84 0.03 -22.83
N ILE A 6 1.94 -1.11 -22.14
CA ILE A 6 1.63 -2.41 -22.73
C ILE A 6 0.14 -2.39 -23.07
N HIS A 7 -0.20 -2.24 -24.36
CA HIS A 7 -1.57 -2.38 -24.84
C HIS A 7 -1.94 -3.88 -24.81
N LEU A 8 -2.30 -4.38 -23.63
CA LEU A 8 -2.77 -5.74 -23.44
C LEU A 8 -4.19 -5.86 -24.03
N GLU A 9 -4.34 -6.65 -25.09
CA GLU A 9 -5.66 -6.98 -25.61
C GLU A 9 -6.50 -7.69 -24.54
N PRO A 10 -7.68 -7.15 -24.17
CA PRO A 10 -8.44 -7.60 -23.01
C PRO A 10 -9.01 -9.03 -23.17
N ASP A 11 -9.04 -9.58 -24.38
CA ASP A 11 -9.61 -10.89 -24.71
C ASP A 11 -8.66 -12.07 -24.52
N LYS A 12 -7.37 -11.85 -24.24
CA LYS A 12 -6.38 -12.92 -24.01
C LYS A 12 -5.87 -13.03 -22.57
N LEU A 13 -6.38 -12.19 -21.67
CA LEU A 13 -5.95 -12.17 -20.27
C LEU A 13 -6.72 -13.21 -19.44
N SER A 14 -5.98 -13.98 -18.62
CA SER A 14 -6.61 -14.83 -17.61
C SER A 14 -7.46 -14.00 -16.66
N HIS A 15 -8.49 -14.62 -16.06
CA HIS A 15 -9.35 -13.96 -15.08
C HIS A 15 -8.56 -13.26 -13.96
N HIS A 16 -7.50 -13.90 -13.48
CA HIS A 16 -6.60 -13.35 -12.48
C HIS A 16 -5.87 -12.09 -12.97
N ALA A 17 -5.37 -12.10 -14.21
CA ALA A 17 -4.70 -10.94 -14.79
C ALA A 17 -5.66 -9.74 -14.96
N ARG A 18 -6.92 -10.00 -15.36
CA ARG A 18 -7.97 -8.98 -15.43
C ARG A 18 -8.28 -8.37 -14.06
N GLN A 19 -8.42 -9.20 -13.03
CA GLN A 19 -8.65 -8.73 -11.66
C GLN A 19 -7.49 -7.87 -11.14
N LYS A 20 -6.24 -8.30 -11.37
CA LYS A 20 -5.07 -7.53 -10.99
C LYS A 20 -5.02 -6.17 -11.69
N HIS A 21 -5.34 -6.14 -12.99
CA HIS A 21 -5.38 -4.88 -13.75
C HIS A 21 -6.49 -3.94 -13.25
N ALA A 22 -7.68 -4.48 -12.97
CA ALA A 22 -8.77 -3.71 -12.39
C ALA A 22 -8.38 -3.15 -11.02
N GLN A 23 -7.82 -3.96 -10.13
CA GLN A 23 -7.36 -3.49 -8.82
C GLN A 23 -6.31 -2.39 -8.93
N ALA A 24 -5.31 -2.54 -9.82
CA ALA A 24 -4.30 -1.52 -10.04
C ALA A 24 -4.92 -0.19 -10.54
N HIS A 25 -5.91 -0.27 -11.43
CA HIS A 25 -6.66 0.89 -11.90
C HIS A 25 -7.41 1.58 -10.75
N TRP A 26 -8.17 0.84 -9.94
CA TRP A 26 -8.90 1.37 -8.79
C TRP A 26 -7.96 2.02 -7.76
N TRP A 27 -6.82 1.38 -7.49
CA TRP A 27 -5.81 1.94 -6.60
C TRP A 27 -5.30 3.29 -7.09
N GLY A 28 -4.91 3.38 -8.37
CA GLY A 28 -4.29 4.58 -8.91
C GLY A 28 -5.25 5.74 -9.13
N ASN A 29 -6.47 5.46 -9.58
CA ASN A 29 -7.38 6.50 -10.06
C ASN A 29 -8.39 6.97 -9.00
N ASP A 30 -8.78 6.09 -8.08
CA ASP A 30 -9.88 6.37 -7.16
C ASP A 30 -9.40 6.31 -5.70
N VAL A 31 -8.85 5.17 -5.28
CA VAL A 31 -8.59 4.92 -3.86
C VAL A 31 -7.44 5.77 -3.35
N LEU A 32 -6.21 5.60 -3.86
CA LEU A 32 -5.06 6.35 -3.32
C LEU A 32 -5.29 7.87 -3.34
N PRO A 33 -5.76 8.50 -4.45
CA PRO A 33 -6.04 9.92 -4.44
C PRO A 33 -7.03 10.34 -3.36
N SER A 34 -8.08 9.54 -3.11
CA SER A 34 -9.08 9.84 -2.08
C SER A 34 -8.54 9.73 -0.65
N LEU A 35 -7.45 8.99 -0.43
CA LEU A 35 -6.86 8.78 0.90
C LEU A 35 -5.84 9.86 1.31
N ILE A 36 -5.37 10.70 0.38
CA ILE A 36 -4.33 11.70 0.66
C ILE A 36 -4.77 12.68 1.76
N CYS A 37 -5.93 13.32 1.60
CA CYS A 37 -6.43 14.28 2.58
C CYS A 37 -6.77 13.64 3.95
N PRO A 38 -7.46 12.48 4.00
CA PRO A 38 -7.64 11.72 5.24
C PRO A 38 -6.32 11.41 5.94
N PHE A 39 -5.31 10.95 5.19
CA PHE A 39 -4.00 10.61 5.75
C PHE A 39 -3.29 11.83 6.35
N MET A 40 -3.29 12.97 5.65
CA MET A 40 -2.73 14.22 6.19
C MET A 40 -3.45 14.71 7.45
N SER A 41 -4.77 14.47 7.54
CA SER A 41 -5.57 14.83 8.71
C SER A 41 -5.20 13.94 9.90
N PHE A 42 -5.17 12.62 9.68
CA PHE A 42 -4.69 11.64 10.66
C PHE A 42 -3.28 11.99 11.17
N GLN A 43 -2.33 12.30 10.28
CA GLN A 43 -0.97 12.65 10.68
C GLN A 43 -0.93 13.90 11.56
N ARG A 44 -1.78 14.90 11.30
CA ARG A 44 -1.84 16.12 12.12
C ARG A 44 -2.33 15.80 13.53
N GLU A 45 -3.38 15.00 13.64
CA GLU A 45 -3.98 14.60 14.91
C GLU A 45 -3.01 13.73 15.72
N TRP A 46 -2.38 12.76 15.07
CA TRP A 46 -1.36 11.90 15.66
C TRP A 46 -0.19 12.72 16.23
N ASN A 47 0.36 13.66 15.46
CA ASN A 47 1.45 14.53 15.90
C ASN A 47 1.04 15.49 17.03
N ALA A 48 -0.25 15.85 17.12
CA ALA A 48 -0.78 16.64 18.23
C ALA A 48 -0.98 15.82 19.51
N GLY A 49 -0.74 14.49 19.46
CA GLY A 49 -1.01 13.58 20.56
C GLY A 49 -2.49 13.30 20.79
N ALA A 50 -3.34 13.55 19.79
CA ALA A 50 -4.74 13.21 19.87
C ALA A 50 -4.89 11.68 19.87
N GLN A 51 -5.71 11.17 20.78
CA GLN A 51 -6.11 9.77 20.73
C GLN A 51 -7.10 9.62 19.57
N VAL A 52 -6.81 8.66 18.68
CA VAL A 52 -7.72 8.32 17.59
C VAL A 52 -8.86 7.53 18.19
N ASP A 53 -9.99 8.19 18.42
CA ASP A 53 -11.20 7.52 18.85
C ASP A 53 -11.83 6.82 17.65
N SER A 54 -11.90 5.49 17.70
CA SER A 54 -12.58 4.65 16.71
C SER A 54 -14.11 4.72 16.85
N THR A 55 -14.68 5.90 17.08
CA THR A 55 -16.12 6.04 17.24
C THR A 55 -16.82 5.74 15.94
N THR A 56 -17.63 4.68 15.97
CA THR A 56 -18.51 4.27 14.87
C THR A 56 -19.69 5.24 14.80
N ASP A 57 -19.43 6.46 14.33
CA ASP A 57 -20.53 7.33 13.93
C ASP A 57 -21.28 6.63 12.80
N HIS A 58 -22.59 6.49 12.94
CA HIS A 58 -23.40 5.85 11.91
C HIS A 58 -23.77 6.90 10.86
N CYS A 59 -23.60 6.57 9.58
CA CYS A 59 -24.10 7.44 8.53
C CYS A 59 -25.64 7.37 8.49
N LEU A 60 -26.29 8.51 8.32
CA LEU A 60 -27.76 8.61 8.22
C LEU A 60 -28.25 8.61 6.77
N CYS A 61 -27.42 8.22 5.81
CA CYS A 61 -27.83 8.19 4.41
C CYS A 61 -28.89 7.10 4.17
N PRO A 62 -29.80 7.28 3.20
CA PRO A 62 -30.86 6.31 2.90
C PRO A 62 -30.34 5.06 2.18
N GLU A 63 -29.04 5.00 1.87
CA GLU A 63 -28.45 3.88 1.15
C GLU A 63 -28.25 2.65 2.04
N HIS A 64 -28.02 1.52 1.37
CA HIS A 64 -27.71 0.28 2.05
C HIS A 64 -26.33 0.36 2.71
N HIS A 65 -26.29 -0.01 3.98
CA HIS A 65 -25.05 -0.09 4.75
C HIS A 65 -24.55 -1.53 4.74
N HIS A 66 -23.29 -1.72 4.37
CA HIS A 66 -22.66 -3.04 4.36
C HIS A 66 -21.71 -3.17 5.54
N LEU A 67 -21.82 -4.28 6.27
CA LEU A 67 -20.87 -4.64 7.31
C LEU A 67 -19.69 -5.40 6.70
N LEU A 68 -18.49 -4.88 6.87
CA LEU A 68 -17.25 -5.57 6.54
C LEU A 68 -16.62 -6.12 7.81
N LYS A 69 -16.21 -7.39 7.77
CA LYS A 69 -15.35 -7.98 8.78
C LYS A 69 -13.91 -7.84 8.30
N LEU A 70 -13.06 -7.33 9.17
CA LEU A 70 -11.66 -7.09 8.85
C LEU A 70 -10.74 -7.52 9.99
N VAL A 71 -9.53 -7.89 9.62
CA VAL A 71 -8.43 -8.06 10.56
C VAL A 71 -7.54 -6.83 10.47
N CYS A 72 -7.39 -6.13 11.58
CA CYS A 72 -6.44 -5.03 11.75
C CYS A 72 -5.09 -5.61 12.22
N VAL A 73 -4.02 -5.30 11.50
CA VAL A 73 -2.67 -5.72 11.82
C VAL A 73 -1.94 -4.57 12.51
N HIS A 74 -1.77 -4.69 13.82
CA HIS A 74 -0.91 -3.82 14.62
C HIS A 74 0.51 -4.36 14.65
N MET A 75 1.43 -3.59 15.22
CA MET A 75 2.84 -3.99 15.32
C MET A 75 3.06 -5.21 16.22
N GLU A 76 2.24 -5.36 17.27
CA GLU A 76 2.42 -6.40 18.29
C GLU A 76 1.31 -7.47 18.27
N TYR A 77 0.18 -7.20 17.62
CA TYR A 77 -0.99 -8.06 17.67
C TYR A 77 -1.91 -7.91 16.45
N LEU A 78 -2.86 -8.84 16.34
CA LEU A 78 -3.92 -8.85 15.35
C LEU A 78 -5.25 -8.61 16.07
N GLU A 79 -6.14 -7.84 15.45
CA GLU A 79 -7.43 -7.49 16.03
C GLU A 79 -8.55 -7.65 15.02
N ASP A 80 -9.58 -8.44 15.36
CA ASP A 80 -10.79 -8.57 14.56
C ASP A 80 -11.68 -7.34 14.79
N ASN A 81 -12.06 -6.67 13.70
CA ASN A 81 -12.88 -5.47 13.70
C ASN A 81 -14.04 -5.56 12.71
N GLU A 82 -15.05 -4.74 12.93
CA GLU A 82 -16.18 -4.59 12.03
C GLU A 82 -16.34 -3.13 11.58
N LEU A 83 -16.51 -2.94 10.27
CA LEU A 83 -16.63 -1.63 9.65
C LEU A 83 -17.91 -1.54 8.85
N VAL A 84 -18.75 -0.56 9.18
CA VAL A 84 -19.97 -0.27 8.42
C VAL A 84 -19.65 0.72 7.30
N ILE A 85 -19.90 0.34 6.05
CA ILE A 85 -19.60 1.16 4.87
C ILE A 85 -20.86 1.52 4.09
N CYS A 86 -20.80 2.66 3.41
CA CYS A 86 -21.76 3.10 2.41
C CYS A 86 -21.04 3.98 1.38
N SER A 87 -21.70 4.44 0.32
CA SER A 87 -21.07 5.32 -0.67
C SER A 87 -20.53 6.63 -0.06
N CYS A 88 -21.18 7.15 0.99
CA CYS A 88 -20.75 8.36 1.70
C CYS A 88 -19.56 8.13 2.62
N ARG A 89 -19.35 6.88 3.06
CA ARG A 89 -18.25 6.49 3.95
C ARG A 89 -17.53 5.26 3.40
N PRO A 90 -16.68 5.44 2.37
CA PRO A 90 -15.88 4.35 1.81
C PRO A 90 -14.95 3.74 2.85
N ALA A 91 -14.69 2.42 2.72
CA ALA A 91 -13.87 1.67 3.67
C ALA A 91 -12.49 2.30 3.90
N GLY A 92 -11.80 2.66 2.82
CA GLY A 92 -10.43 3.20 2.91
C GLY A 92 -10.34 4.51 3.70
N ILE A 93 -11.30 5.42 3.52
CA ILE A 93 -11.31 6.70 4.25
C ILE A 93 -11.50 6.45 5.76
N GLN A 94 -12.44 5.58 6.11
CA GLN A 94 -12.68 5.25 7.52
C GLN A 94 -11.48 4.56 8.16
N LEU A 95 -10.84 3.61 7.46
CA LEU A 95 -9.66 2.92 7.95
C LEU A 95 -8.48 3.87 8.16
N VAL A 96 -8.25 4.83 7.26
CA VAL A 96 -7.18 5.81 7.43
C VAL A 96 -7.42 6.69 8.65
N HIS A 97 -8.67 7.09 8.92
CA HIS A 97 -8.99 7.79 10.16
C HIS A 97 -8.77 6.93 11.40
N TRP A 98 -8.94 5.61 11.30
CA TRP A 98 -8.61 4.66 12.38
C TRP A 98 -7.10 4.37 12.50
N GLY A 99 -6.26 4.95 11.64
CA GLY A 99 -4.83 4.68 11.64
C GLY A 99 -4.41 3.43 10.86
N PHE A 100 -5.23 2.97 9.91
CA PHE A 100 -4.96 1.79 9.10
C PHE A 100 -5.01 2.06 7.60
N PHE A 101 -4.20 1.33 6.84
CA PHE A 101 -4.25 1.26 5.40
C PHE A 101 -4.97 -0.02 4.94
N PRO A 102 -5.99 0.06 4.07
CA PRO A 102 -6.68 -1.12 3.54
C PRO A 102 -5.77 -1.95 2.64
N CYS A 103 -5.83 -3.29 2.70
CA CYS A 103 -5.09 -4.15 1.77
C CYS A 103 -5.83 -4.42 0.44
N SER A 104 -7.03 -3.90 0.25
CA SER A 104 -7.84 -4.04 -0.96
C SER A 104 -8.70 -2.77 -1.18
N PRO A 105 -8.90 -2.33 -2.44
CA PRO A 105 -9.49 -1.02 -2.72
C PRO A 105 -10.99 -0.94 -2.41
N LEU A 106 -11.75 -2.04 -2.54
CA LEU A 106 -13.22 -2.02 -2.49
C LEU A 106 -13.80 -2.70 -1.24
N ALA A 107 -13.28 -3.89 -0.92
CA ALA A 107 -13.75 -4.71 0.20
C ALA A 107 -12.53 -5.27 0.95
N PRO A 108 -11.86 -4.44 1.76
CA PRO A 108 -10.74 -4.91 2.57
C PRO A 108 -11.23 -5.88 3.64
N THR A 109 -10.59 -7.05 3.69
CA THR A 109 -10.71 -8.02 4.80
C THR A 109 -9.50 -7.93 5.74
N LEU A 110 -8.50 -7.14 5.37
CA LEU A 110 -7.25 -6.94 6.08
C LEU A 110 -6.88 -5.46 5.95
N ALA A 111 -6.43 -4.86 7.05
CA ALA A 111 -5.87 -3.52 7.07
C ALA A 111 -4.62 -3.51 7.95
N VAL A 112 -3.59 -2.78 7.54
CA VAL A 112 -2.31 -2.70 8.25
C VAL A 112 -2.17 -1.33 8.87
N SER A 113 -1.72 -1.28 10.11
CA SER A 113 -1.51 -0.04 10.86
C SER A 113 -0.50 0.89 10.17
N LEU A 114 -0.79 2.20 10.17
CA LEU A 114 0.00 3.21 9.46
C LEU A 114 1.38 3.41 10.09
N ASP A 115 1.51 3.20 11.40
CA ASP A 115 2.77 3.18 12.13
C ASP A 115 3.68 2.02 11.68
N MET A 116 3.13 0.82 11.46
CA MET A 116 3.86 -0.30 10.87
C MET A 116 4.35 0.04 9.46
N LEU A 117 3.52 0.69 8.65
CA LEU A 117 3.92 1.11 7.30
C LEU A 117 4.99 2.21 7.32
N GLU A 118 4.94 3.13 8.28
CA GLU A 118 5.98 4.14 8.49
C GLU A 118 7.30 3.47 8.88
N PHE A 119 7.28 2.55 9.85
CA PHE A 119 8.46 1.77 10.23
C PHE A 119 9.05 1.01 9.04
N VAL A 120 8.22 0.33 8.24
CA VAL A 120 8.68 -0.42 7.06
C VAL A 120 9.27 0.52 6.01
N SER A 121 8.66 1.70 5.80
CA SER A 121 9.19 2.71 4.88
C SER A 121 10.57 3.21 5.32
N ASP A 122 10.72 3.55 6.60
CA ASP A 122 12.00 3.95 7.18
C ASP A 122 13.03 2.82 7.11
N LEU A 123 12.62 1.58 7.39
CA LEU A 123 13.46 0.41 7.26
C LEU A 123 13.94 0.27 5.81
N PHE A 124 13.08 0.42 4.80
CA PHE A 124 13.50 0.32 3.39
C PHE A 124 14.47 1.42 2.96
N VAL A 125 14.30 2.64 3.48
CA VAL A 125 15.23 3.77 3.21
C VAL A 125 16.59 3.53 3.89
N ASN A 126 16.60 2.95 5.08
CA ASN A 126 17.80 2.75 5.90
C ASN A 126 18.45 1.37 5.72
N MET A 127 17.74 0.41 5.13
CA MET A 127 18.29 -0.87 4.73
C MET A 127 19.31 -0.55 3.64
N ALA A 128 20.61 -0.72 3.96
CA ALA A 128 21.69 -0.53 3.00
C ALA A 128 21.28 -1.20 1.69
N PRO A 129 21.46 -0.56 0.51
CA PRO A 129 21.02 -1.12 -0.76
C PRO A 129 21.79 -2.43 -0.93
N ASN A 130 21.13 -3.53 -0.56
CA ASN A 130 21.78 -4.83 -0.53
C ASN A 130 22.24 -5.15 -1.95
N GLU A 131 21.58 -4.62 -2.97
CA GLU A 131 21.93 -4.82 -4.36
C GLU A 131 23.25 -4.15 -4.72
N GLN A 132 23.50 -2.92 -4.27
CA GLN A 132 24.79 -2.24 -4.53
C GLN A 132 25.90 -2.77 -3.63
N ALA A 133 25.62 -3.02 -2.34
CA ALA A 133 26.61 -3.57 -1.43
C ALA A 133 26.98 -5.02 -1.78
N TRP A 134 26.00 -5.84 -2.16
CA TRP A 134 26.20 -7.21 -2.63
C TRP A 134 26.79 -7.24 -4.03
N ALA A 135 26.33 -6.43 -5.00
CA ALA A 135 26.95 -6.38 -6.32
C ALA A 135 28.40 -5.86 -6.22
N ALA A 136 28.68 -4.87 -5.37
CA ALA A 136 30.05 -4.41 -5.12
C ALA A 136 30.89 -5.49 -4.42
N ALA A 137 30.35 -6.18 -3.42
CA ALA A 137 31.04 -7.27 -2.73
C ALA A 137 31.31 -8.46 -3.67
N LEU A 138 30.34 -8.82 -4.50
CA LEU A 138 30.42 -9.90 -5.49
C LEU A 138 31.42 -9.54 -6.60
N THR A 139 31.36 -8.31 -7.11
CA THR A 139 32.33 -7.80 -8.08
C THR A 139 33.74 -7.82 -7.50
N LYS A 140 33.92 -7.38 -6.25
CA LYS A 140 35.21 -7.46 -5.54
C LYS A 140 35.68 -8.90 -5.33
N TYR A 141 34.78 -9.80 -4.94
CA TYR A 141 35.05 -11.23 -4.69
C TYR A 141 35.43 -12.00 -5.97
N LEU A 142 34.80 -11.67 -7.10
CA LEU A 142 35.06 -12.27 -8.40
C LEU A 142 36.31 -11.68 -9.07
N LYS A 143 36.54 -10.37 -8.96
CA LYS A 143 37.75 -9.71 -9.44
C LYS A 143 39.02 -10.27 -8.78
N ALA A 144 38.94 -10.57 -7.48
CA ALA A 144 40.03 -11.24 -6.76
C ALA A 144 40.35 -12.67 -7.28
N ARG A 145 39.48 -13.27 -8.10
CA ARG A 145 39.65 -14.58 -8.73
C ARG A 145 39.83 -14.51 -10.25
N GLY A 146 40.08 -13.32 -10.79
CA GLY A 146 40.32 -13.12 -12.23
C GLY A 146 39.06 -13.07 -13.08
N HIS A 147 37.88 -12.94 -12.48
CA HIS A 147 36.62 -12.73 -13.20
C HIS A 147 36.21 -11.25 -13.10
N GLU A 148 36.19 -10.55 -14.23
CA GLU A 148 35.79 -9.14 -14.31
C GLU A 148 34.48 -9.01 -15.10
N PHE A 149 33.51 -8.30 -14.54
CA PHE A 149 32.29 -7.95 -15.27
C PHE A 149 32.59 -6.75 -16.18
N ALA A 150 32.32 -6.89 -17.47
CA ALA A 150 32.33 -5.74 -18.37
C ALA A 150 31.09 -4.89 -18.08
N THR A 151 31.18 -3.94 -17.16
CA THR A 151 30.26 -2.80 -17.11
C THR A 151 30.56 -1.91 -18.31
N GLY A 152 30.13 -2.36 -19.50
CA GLY A 152 30.02 -1.51 -20.66
C GLY A 152 28.85 -0.58 -20.43
N ASP A 153 29.12 0.72 -20.35
CA ASP A 153 28.12 1.78 -20.42
C ASP A 153 27.22 1.55 -21.65
N SER A 154 26.11 0.86 -21.42
CA SER A 154 25.10 0.59 -22.44
C SER A 154 24.09 1.72 -22.43
N LEU A 155 24.59 2.94 -22.69
CA LEU A 155 23.78 4.10 -23.06
C LEU A 155 24.28 4.54 -24.43
N HIS A 156 23.66 3.98 -25.46
CA HIS A 156 23.81 4.42 -26.84
C HIS A 156 22.43 4.57 -27.47
#